data_AF-F3QPQ0-F1
#
_entry.id   AF-F3QPQ0-F1
#
_cell.length_a   1.000
_cell.length_b   1.000
_cell.length_c   1.000
_cell.angle_alpha   90.00
_cell.angle_beta   90.00
_cell.angle_gamma   90.00
#
_symmetry.space_group_name_H-M   'P 1'
#
loop_
_entity.id
_entity.type
_entity.pdbx_description
1 polymer ?
#
loop_
_entity_poly.entity_id
_entity_poly.type
_entity_poly.pdbx_seq_one_letter_code
_entity_poly.pdbx_strand_id
1 'polypeptide(L)'
;MRRFAAKCLWIWGMAMAFVASAEAENKATIDNFNIKVGEEKTISVYLENSDPMVGLQMDFKLPKGLDFVTNSVQRDEVRLSRSSHSIYMNEVQSSMDDMAKGIKTVRLLIQPNGIYNIAGDRGAVAYFKVKANENMVETSEIVLDNIVGSSSEFDEETGNIKGYHLESYTAHVSPNVGFFYLTEDSICMKNDGSVKKVSLGLRNYTSVRGMEAVLSLPEGLSLDTEANGAPKFEYGERLPQNLSISSSILEDGRTKLVLSGLTSDTLKGDTGVVFSFFVKASETFQEVAELSLDEIILSDNAGHGINMEGKLVMEVINSFIAYYTPANDSIQGLRTRYEAAVEKINTEAADVKDSAVVVNAVQEVATRIEDLRKSVDEAYANETLPVIYDEVLAPVVSIDTAIVKMVDDALALQAAKVANDEAFVRLTEEIGALQAKLDAAKTTIETDYAEVAGQFTADIAALQEDIDSISNEVKGLYEEVKLTAESQIDATAIEAGIEKVLADAEEAHKGSSIYGVKNANGAELTGIYTVDGRRVAEPVKGQVNIFKYSDGTVKKFYMK
;
A
#
# COMPACT_ATOMS: atom_id res chain seq x y z
N MET A 1 -15.14 9.05 -30.03
CA MET A 1 -15.70 9.93 -31.10
C MET A 1 -16.80 10.80 -30.49
N ARG A 2 -16.57 12.12 -30.47
CA ARG A 2 -17.51 13.28 -30.48
C ARG A 2 -18.81 13.27 -29.63
N ARG A 3 -18.80 14.20 -28.64
CA ARG A 3 -19.87 15.15 -28.18
C ARG A 3 -21.04 14.53 -27.40
N PHE A 4 -21.46 14.98 -26.22
CA PHE A 4 -21.57 16.33 -25.65
C PHE A 4 -21.28 16.30 -24.13
N ALA A 5 -20.30 17.08 -23.66
CA ALA A 5 -20.06 17.31 -22.23
C ALA A 5 -20.52 18.74 -21.90
N ALA A 6 -21.65 18.86 -21.20
CA ALA A 6 -22.11 20.12 -20.62
C ALA A 6 -21.43 20.32 -19.26
N LYS A 7 -20.30 21.03 -19.30
CA LYS A 7 -19.66 21.85 -18.27
C LYS A 7 -20.22 21.74 -16.83
N CYS A 8 -19.61 20.89 -16.02
CA CYS A 8 -19.39 21.17 -14.59
C CYS A 8 -18.12 22.03 -14.47
N LEU A 9 -18.23 23.21 -13.89
CA LEU A 9 -17.10 24.08 -13.55
C LEU A 9 -17.37 24.67 -12.17
N TRP A 10 -17.10 23.86 -11.14
CA TRP A 10 -16.78 24.34 -9.81
C TRP A 10 -15.30 24.72 -9.81
N ILE A 11 -14.99 26.02 -9.76
CA ILE A 11 -13.64 26.53 -9.55
C ILE A 11 -13.70 27.54 -8.40
N TRP A 12 -12.97 27.21 -7.33
CA TRP A 12 -12.47 28.15 -6.33
C TRP A 12 -11.77 29.32 -7.01
N GLY A 13 -11.96 30.54 -6.51
CA GLY A 13 -11.42 31.79 -7.07
C GLY A 13 -10.01 31.66 -7.64
N MET A 14 -9.91 31.72 -8.97
CA MET A 14 -8.66 31.87 -9.68
C MET A 14 -8.86 32.92 -10.77
N ALA A 15 -8.23 34.08 -10.57
CA ALA A 15 -8.09 35.10 -11.60
C ALA A 15 -7.34 34.49 -12.79
N MET A 16 -8.05 34.17 -13.87
CA MET A 16 -7.44 33.83 -15.16
C MET A 16 -7.51 35.04 -16.07
N ALA A 17 -6.35 35.68 -16.27
CA ALA A 17 -6.10 36.63 -17.33
C ALA A 17 -6.12 35.90 -18.68
N PHE A 18 -7.23 36.02 -19.41
CA PHE A 18 -7.24 35.81 -20.86
C PHE A 18 -6.95 37.15 -21.53
N VAL A 19 -5.78 37.26 -22.17
CA VAL A 19 -5.47 38.33 -23.11
C VAL A 19 -6.15 37.96 -24.43
N ALA A 20 -7.46 38.22 -24.51
CA ALA A 20 -8.10 38.52 -25.79
C ALA A 20 -7.92 40.04 -26.00
N SER A 21 -7.57 40.47 -27.21
CA SER A 21 -7.59 41.89 -27.54
C SER A 21 -9.04 42.36 -27.49
N ALA A 22 -9.47 42.84 -26.32
CA ALA A 22 -10.75 43.46 -26.12
C ALA A 22 -10.71 44.81 -26.84
N GLU A 23 -11.59 45.01 -27.81
CA GLU A 23 -12.02 46.36 -28.13
C GLU A 23 -12.59 46.96 -26.85
N ALA A 24 -12.18 48.19 -26.55
CA ALA A 24 -12.43 48.82 -25.27
C ALA A 24 -13.92 49.21 -25.16
N GLU A 25 -14.73 48.36 -24.52
CA GLU A 25 -16.17 48.56 -24.36
C GLU A 25 -16.53 48.83 -22.90
N ASN A 26 -17.47 49.74 -22.67
CA ASN A 26 -17.98 50.02 -21.33
C ASN A 26 -19.07 49.01 -20.97
N LYS A 27 -18.97 48.39 -19.79
CA LYS A 27 -19.87 47.31 -19.37
C LYS A 27 -20.23 47.39 -17.89
N ALA A 28 -21.49 47.16 -17.57
CA ALA A 28 -21.96 46.99 -16.20
C ALA A 28 -22.47 45.57 -15.99
N THR A 29 -22.07 44.93 -14.89
CA THR A 29 -22.42 43.53 -14.59
C THR A 29 -22.71 43.31 -13.11
N ILE A 30 -23.37 42.20 -12.82
CA ILE A 30 -23.44 41.58 -11.48
C ILE A 30 -23.11 40.09 -11.59
N ASP A 31 -22.74 39.49 -10.48
CA ASP A 31 -22.50 38.04 -10.41
C ASP A 31 -23.83 37.27 -10.34
N ASN A 32 -23.86 36.06 -10.91
CA ASN A 32 -24.94 35.10 -10.65
C ASN A 32 -24.87 34.66 -9.17
N PHE A 33 -26.02 34.37 -8.55
CA PHE A 33 -26.02 33.97 -7.15
C PHE A 33 -27.21 33.11 -6.74
N ASN A 34 -27.00 32.28 -5.72
CA ASN A 34 -28.07 31.53 -5.07
C ASN A 34 -28.43 32.21 -3.75
N ILE A 35 -29.69 32.13 -3.32
CA ILE A 35 -30.19 32.80 -2.10
C ILE A 35 -31.26 31.95 -1.42
N LYS A 36 -31.21 31.85 -0.09
CA LYS A 36 -32.24 31.15 0.69
C LYS A 36 -33.46 32.04 0.87
N VAL A 37 -34.65 31.45 0.94
CA VAL A 37 -35.86 32.20 1.32
C VAL A 37 -35.64 32.86 2.69
N GLY A 38 -35.89 34.17 2.76
CA GLY A 38 -35.70 34.99 3.95
C GLY A 38 -34.29 35.54 4.17
N GLU A 39 -33.29 35.10 3.39
CA GLU A 39 -31.90 35.61 3.46
C GLU A 39 -31.79 36.99 2.81
N GLU A 40 -31.06 37.91 3.45
CA GLU A 40 -30.58 39.12 2.81
C GLU A 40 -29.17 38.90 2.25
N LYS A 41 -28.96 39.19 0.96
CA LYS A 41 -27.69 39.01 0.28
C LYS A 41 -27.22 40.31 -0.35
N THR A 42 -25.95 40.64 -0.13
CA THR A 42 -25.30 41.80 -0.77
C THR A 42 -24.89 41.45 -2.20
N ILE A 43 -25.29 42.31 -3.14
CA ILE A 43 -24.99 42.26 -4.56
C ILE A 43 -24.00 43.37 -4.89
N SER A 44 -22.90 43.01 -5.55
CA SER A 44 -21.91 43.94 -6.07
C SER A 44 -22.27 44.33 -7.50
N VAL A 45 -22.23 45.63 -7.80
CA VAL A 45 -22.41 46.19 -9.14
C VAL A 45 -21.05 46.54 -9.70
N TYR A 46 -20.62 45.83 -10.73
CA TYR A 46 -19.34 46.05 -11.38
C TYR A 46 -19.50 46.99 -12.58
N LEU A 47 -18.50 47.85 -12.76
CA LEU A 47 -18.36 48.70 -13.92
C LEU A 47 -16.95 48.52 -14.48
N GLU A 48 -16.89 48.13 -15.75
CA GLU A 48 -15.74 48.26 -16.63
C GLU A 48 -15.98 49.48 -17.50
N ASN A 49 -15.17 50.54 -17.34
CA ASN A 49 -15.32 51.77 -18.08
C ASN A 49 -13.99 52.15 -18.74
N SER A 50 -13.92 51.83 -20.04
CA SER A 50 -12.82 52.22 -20.91
C SER A 50 -12.81 53.73 -21.18
N ASP A 51 -14.00 54.34 -21.20
CA ASP A 51 -14.16 55.79 -21.27
C ASP A 51 -14.30 56.41 -19.86
N PRO A 52 -13.77 57.63 -19.64
CA PRO A 52 -14.02 58.38 -18.42
C PRO A 52 -15.52 58.70 -18.26
N MET A 53 -16.13 58.21 -17.17
CA MET A 53 -17.52 58.48 -16.80
C MET A 53 -17.59 59.27 -15.51
N VAL A 54 -18.45 60.28 -15.44
CA VAL A 54 -18.74 61.05 -14.22
C VAL A 54 -20.03 60.61 -13.54
N GLY A 55 -20.99 60.10 -14.31
CA GLY A 55 -22.27 59.63 -13.79
C GLY A 55 -22.66 58.29 -14.39
N LEU A 56 -23.49 57.54 -13.66
CA LEU A 56 -24.01 56.25 -14.10
C LEU A 56 -25.43 56.05 -13.58
N GLN A 57 -26.33 55.65 -14.47
CA GLN A 57 -27.67 55.17 -14.14
C GLN A 57 -27.84 53.76 -14.69
N MET A 58 -28.53 52.91 -13.96
CA MET A 58 -29.02 51.63 -14.47
C MET A 58 -30.28 51.21 -13.72
N ASP A 59 -31.14 50.47 -14.42
CA ASP A 59 -32.33 49.85 -13.88
C ASP A 59 -32.09 48.36 -13.66
N PHE A 60 -32.49 47.85 -12.50
CA PHE A 60 -32.47 46.44 -12.16
C PHE A 60 -33.90 45.92 -12.17
N LYS A 61 -34.22 45.03 -13.10
CA LYS A 61 -35.46 44.27 -13.11
C LYS A 61 -35.31 43.05 -12.22
N LEU A 62 -35.79 43.16 -10.99
CA LEU A 62 -35.79 42.08 -10.01
C LEU A 62 -36.98 41.14 -10.26
N PRO A 63 -36.76 39.82 -10.36
CA PRO A 63 -37.81 38.85 -10.64
C PRO A 63 -38.78 38.69 -9.47
N LYS A 64 -39.93 38.04 -9.75
CA LYS A 64 -40.89 37.68 -8.72
C LYS A 64 -40.21 36.85 -7.64
N GLY A 65 -40.38 37.26 -6.38
CA GLY A 65 -39.78 36.57 -5.25
C GLY A 65 -38.45 37.16 -4.76
N LEU A 66 -37.89 38.16 -5.45
CA LEU A 66 -36.69 38.87 -5.05
C LEU A 66 -37.01 40.35 -4.78
N ASP A 67 -36.81 40.78 -3.54
CA ASP A 67 -37.09 42.14 -3.11
C ASP A 67 -35.80 42.93 -2.87
N PHE A 68 -35.77 44.20 -3.26
CA PHE A 68 -34.73 45.12 -2.85
C PHE A 68 -34.89 45.48 -1.36
N VAL A 69 -33.79 45.42 -0.61
CA VAL A 69 -33.79 45.87 0.78
C VAL A 69 -33.60 47.38 0.79
N THR A 70 -34.66 48.12 1.13
CA THR A 70 -34.64 49.59 1.14
C THR A 70 -33.50 50.14 2.00
N ASN A 71 -32.87 51.23 1.54
CA ASN A 71 -31.73 51.89 2.20
C ASN A 71 -30.48 51.01 2.37
N SER A 72 -30.33 49.93 1.59
CA SER A 72 -29.16 49.05 1.64
C SER A 72 -28.00 49.46 0.72
N VAL A 73 -28.20 50.46 -0.16
CA VAL A 73 -27.18 50.85 -1.12
C VAL A 73 -25.96 51.46 -0.44
N GLN A 74 -24.79 51.01 -0.84
CA GLN A 74 -23.49 51.47 -0.40
C GLN A 74 -22.61 51.71 -1.63
N ARG A 75 -21.71 52.67 -1.53
CA ARG A 75 -20.72 52.94 -2.55
C ARG A 75 -19.46 52.13 -2.30
N ASP A 76 -18.71 51.82 -3.35
CA ASP A 76 -17.31 51.49 -3.20
C ASP A 76 -16.50 52.78 -2.98
N GLU A 77 -15.92 52.94 -1.80
CA GLU A 77 -15.22 54.19 -1.42
C GLU A 77 -13.89 54.38 -2.18
N VAL A 78 -13.38 53.34 -2.85
CA VAL A 78 -12.18 53.44 -3.70
C VAL A 78 -12.57 53.98 -5.08
N ARG A 79 -13.67 53.47 -5.66
CA ARG A 79 -14.16 53.93 -6.97
C ARG A 79 -14.95 55.25 -6.89
N LEU A 80 -15.72 55.47 -5.82
CA LEU A 80 -16.68 56.56 -5.65
C LEU A 80 -16.50 57.27 -4.30
N SER A 81 -15.72 58.36 -4.26
CA SER A 81 -15.54 59.12 -3.01
C SER A 81 -16.80 59.90 -2.61
N ARG A 82 -17.05 60.01 -1.29
CA ARG A 82 -18.13 60.83 -0.70
C ARG A 82 -18.11 62.30 -1.10
N SER A 83 -16.94 62.88 -1.34
CA SER A 83 -16.84 64.28 -1.75
C SER A 83 -17.19 64.52 -3.22
N SER A 84 -17.09 63.48 -4.05
CA SER A 84 -17.20 63.59 -5.52
C SER A 84 -18.49 63.00 -6.08
N HIS A 85 -19.12 62.04 -5.39
CA HIS A 85 -20.31 61.36 -5.90
C HIS A 85 -21.39 61.24 -4.82
N SER A 86 -22.64 61.21 -5.25
CA SER A 86 -23.79 60.81 -4.46
C SER A 86 -24.37 59.53 -5.07
N ILE A 87 -24.82 58.61 -4.22
CA ILE A 87 -25.42 57.36 -4.68
C ILE A 87 -26.83 57.25 -4.11
N TYR A 88 -27.77 56.83 -4.96
CA TYR A 88 -29.16 56.67 -4.62
C TYR A 88 -29.71 55.43 -5.31
N MET A 89 -30.52 54.65 -4.61
CA MET A 89 -31.18 53.49 -5.18
C MET A 89 -32.58 53.36 -4.64
N ASN A 90 -33.58 53.29 -5.51
CA ASN A 90 -34.98 53.14 -5.12
C ASN A 90 -35.81 52.41 -6.18
N GLU A 91 -36.91 51.83 -5.73
CA GLU A 91 -37.91 51.24 -6.61
C GLU A 91 -38.54 52.34 -7.47
N VAL A 92 -38.62 52.10 -8.78
CA VAL A 92 -39.26 52.96 -9.76
C VAL A 92 -40.46 52.23 -10.36
N GLN A 93 -41.35 52.96 -11.01
CA GLN A 93 -42.54 52.36 -11.61
C GLN A 93 -42.14 51.36 -12.70
N SER A 94 -42.40 50.07 -12.46
CA SER A 94 -42.28 49.00 -13.46
C SER A 94 -43.28 49.21 -14.60
N SER A 95 -42.97 48.65 -15.78
CA SER A 95 -43.92 48.59 -16.89
C SER A 95 -45.15 47.73 -16.53
N MET A 96 -46.29 47.93 -17.21
CA MET A 96 -47.50 47.13 -16.96
C MET A 96 -47.23 45.62 -17.17
N ASP A 97 -46.41 45.27 -18.16
CA ASP A 97 -46.03 43.89 -18.47
C ASP A 97 -45.15 43.28 -17.38
N ASP A 98 -44.19 44.06 -16.85
CA ASP A 98 -43.32 43.64 -15.74
C ASP A 98 -44.13 43.44 -14.46
N MET A 99 -45.05 44.36 -14.15
CA MET A 99 -45.95 44.24 -13.00
C MET A 99 -46.82 42.98 -13.07
N ALA A 100 -47.34 42.63 -14.25
CA ALA A 100 -48.13 41.42 -14.45
C ALA A 100 -47.33 40.13 -14.18
N LYS A 101 -46.01 40.18 -14.38
CA LYS A 101 -45.06 39.09 -14.09
C LYS A 101 -44.50 39.14 -12.66
N GLY A 102 -44.86 40.15 -11.87
CA GLY A 102 -44.31 40.36 -10.52
C GLY A 102 -42.88 40.90 -10.50
N ILE A 103 -42.40 41.49 -11.60
CA ILE A 103 -41.07 42.08 -11.73
C ILE A 103 -41.07 43.51 -11.17
N LYS A 104 -40.11 43.80 -10.30
CA LYS A 104 -39.90 45.12 -9.71
C LYS A 104 -38.67 45.79 -10.33
N THR A 105 -38.82 47.05 -10.73
CA THR A 105 -37.70 47.83 -11.29
C THR A 105 -37.09 48.69 -10.20
N VAL A 106 -35.79 48.57 -9.98
CA VAL A 106 -35.05 49.35 -9.00
C VAL A 106 -33.94 50.11 -9.71
N ARG A 107 -33.94 51.44 -9.59
CA ARG A 107 -32.96 52.29 -10.27
C ARG A 107 -31.80 52.59 -9.35
N LEU A 108 -30.60 52.31 -9.81
CA LEU A 108 -29.37 52.85 -9.23
C LEU A 108 -28.97 54.13 -9.97
N LEU A 109 -28.70 55.19 -9.21
CA LEU A 109 -28.17 56.45 -9.70
C LEU A 109 -26.89 56.81 -8.95
N ILE A 110 -25.80 56.92 -9.69
CA ILE A 110 -24.53 57.48 -9.25
C ILE A 110 -24.43 58.87 -9.88
N GLN A 111 -24.60 59.89 -9.06
CA GLN A 111 -24.60 61.28 -9.47
C GLN A 111 -23.26 61.94 -9.11
N PRO A 112 -22.55 62.57 -10.05
CA PRO A 112 -21.36 63.34 -9.73
C PRO A 112 -21.72 64.66 -9.03
N ASN A 113 -20.86 65.07 -8.12
CA ASN A 113 -20.81 66.40 -7.53
C ASN A 113 -19.72 67.21 -8.25
N GLY A 114 -19.97 67.61 -9.50
CA GLY A 114 -19.01 68.31 -10.36
C GLY A 114 -18.62 67.49 -11.60
N ILE A 115 -17.34 67.51 -11.96
CA ILE A 115 -16.79 66.85 -13.17
C ILE A 115 -15.82 65.70 -12.82
N TYR A 116 -15.98 65.11 -11.64
CA TYR A 116 -15.10 64.04 -11.17
C TYR A 116 -15.47 62.72 -11.84
N ASN A 117 -14.49 62.05 -12.43
CA ASN A 117 -14.70 60.71 -12.99
C ASN A 117 -14.82 59.66 -11.87
N ILE A 118 -15.56 58.59 -12.14
CA ILE A 118 -15.50 57.33 -11.40
C ILE A 118 -14.05 56.85 -11.47
N ALA A 119 -13.43 56.64 -10.29
CA ALA A 119 -12.00 56.35 -10.22
C ALA A 119 -11.72 54.92 -10.70
N GLY A 120 -10.68 54.69 -11.51
CA GLY A 120 -10.33 53.36 -12.03
C GLY A 120 -11.21 52.91 -13.20
N ASP A 121 -10.71 51.92 -13.95
CA ASP A 121 -11.30 51.41 -15.21
C ASP A 121 -12.13 50.12 -15.01
N ARG A 122 -12.02 49.44 -13.86
CA ARG A 122 -12.70 48.17 -13.57
C ARG A 122 -12.93 47.93 -12.09
N GLY A 123 -13.97 47.16 -11.75
CA GLY A 123 -14.30 46.73 -10.38
C GLY A 123 -15.69 47.14 -9.91
N ALA A 124 -15.99 46.88 -8.63
CA ALA A 124 -17.29 47.19 -8.04
C ALA A 124 -17.43 48.69 -7.76
N VAL A 125 -18.53 49.32 -8.18
CA VAL A 125 -18.83 50.74 -7.94
C VAL A 125 -19.87 50.93 -6.84
N ALA A 126 -20.76 49.96 -6.66
CA ALA A 126 -21.83 50.01 -5.68
C ALA A 126 -22.15 48.61 -5.14
N TYR A 127 -22.77 48.58 -3.97
CA TYR A 127 -23.28 47.39 -3.32
C TYR A 127 -24.71 47.66 -2.90
N PHE A 128 -25.60 46.68 -2.99
CA PHE A 128 -26.94 46.78 -2.42
C PHE A 128 -27.41 45.40 -1.94
N LYS A 129 -28.44 45.35 -1.10
CA LYS A 129 -28.97 44.07 -0.63
C LYS A 129 -30.29 43.73 -1.31
N VAL A 130 -30.45 42.44 -1.58
CA VAL A 130 -31.71 41.82 -1.98
C VAL A 130 -32.14 40.79 -0.95
N LYS A 131 -33.42 40.50 -0.87
CA LYS A 131 -34.00 39.48 -0.01
C LYS A 131 -34.94 38.59 -0.80
N ALA A 132 -34.75 37.27 -0.71
CA ALA A 132 -35.68 36.32 -1.32
C ALA A 132 -36.89 36.07 -0.42
N ASN A 133 -38.06 35.89 -1.02
CA ASN A 133 -39.31 35.52 -0.36
C ASN A 133 -39.87 34.20 -0.92
N GLU A 134 -40.98 33.73 -0.38
CA GLU A 134 -41.60 32.42 -0.70
C GLU A 134 -42.02 32.26 -2.17
N ASN A 135 -42.10 33.34 -2.95
CA ASN A 135 -42.43 33.26 -4.38
C ASN A 135 -41.21 32.93 -5.26
N MET A 136 -40.00 32.90 -4.71
CA MET A 136 -38.78 32.52 -5.43
C MET A 136 -38.69 30.99 -5.51
N VAL A 137 -39.36 30.40 -6.50
CA VAL A 137 -39.51 28.94 -6.65
C VAL A 137 -38.72 28.34 -7.82
N GLU A 138 -38.15 29.19 -8.67
CA GLU A 138 -37.36 28.76 -9.83
C GLU A 138 -36.22 29.75 -10.12
N THR A 139 -35.19 29.30 -10.83
CA THR A 139 -34.13 30.17 -11.33
C THR A 139 -34.73 31.24 -12.23
N SER A 140 -34.45 32.50 -11.89
CA SER A 140 -35.01 33.66 -12.58
C SER A 140 -33.91 34.62 -13.03
N GLU A 141 -34.23 35.46 -14.01
CA GLU A 141 -33.31 36.46 -14.55
C GLU A 141 -33.42 37.78 -13.78
N ILE A 142 -32.27 38.40 -13.51
CA ILE A 142 -32.16 39.82 -13.15
C ILE A 142 -31.61 40.53 -14.38
N VAL A 143 -32.40 41.42 -14.96
CA VAL A 143 -32.00 42.19 -16.14
C VAL A 143 -31.54 43.57 -15.68
N LEU A 144 -30.29 43.89 -15.98
CA LEU A 144 -29.75 45.25 -15.93
C LEU A 144 -30.06 45.89 -17.28
N ASP A 145 -30.92 46.90 -17.28
CA ASP A 145 -31.28 47.65 -18.47
C ASP A 145 -31.18 49.16 -18.23
N ASN A 146 -31.42 49.92 -19.31
CA ASN A 146 -31.36 51.38 -19.28
C ASN A 146 -30.04 51.89 -18.67
N ILE A 147 -28.94 51.23 -19.05
CA ILE A 147 -27.61 51.50 -18.52
C ILE A 147 -27.02 52.68 -19.29
N VAL A 148 -26.94 53.84 -18.61
CA VAL A 148 -26.52 55.09 -19.21
C VAL A 148 -25.43 55.73 -18.34
N GLY A 149 -24.24 55.88 -18.92
CA GLY A 149 -23.15 56.68 -18.37
C GLY A 149 -23.16 58.10 -18.92
N SER A 150 -22.51 59.03 -18.24
CA SER A 150 -22.27 60.38 -18.75
C SER A 150 -20.80 60.79 -18.61
N SER A 151 -20.32 61.62 -19.54
CA SER A 151 -19.00 62.25 -19.50
C SER A 151 -19.05 63.63 -18.82
N SER A 152 -17.88 64.21 -18.54
CA SER A 152 -17.74 65.64 -18.25
C SER A 152 -17.66 66.49 -19.53
N GLU A 153 -17.49 65.85 -20.69
CA GLU A 153 -17.34 66.49 -22.00
C GLU A 153 -18.69 66.73 -22.67
N PHE A 154 -18.75 67.78 -23.49
CA PHE A 154 -19.88 68.05 -24.36
C PHE A 154 -19.66 67.41 -25.72
N ASP A 155 -20.73 66.83 -26.27
CA ASP A 155 -20.78 66.35 -27.64
C ASP A 155 -20.75 67.55 -28.60
N GLU A 156 -19.76 67.58 -29.51
CA GLU A 156 -19.50 68.72 -30.39
C GLU A 156 -20.63 69.00 -31.39
N GLU A 157 -21.46 68.00 -31.71
CA GLU A 157 -22.56 68.12 -32.68
C GLU A 157 -23.87 68.56 -32.03
N THR A 158 -24.17 68.06 -30.83
CA THR A 158 -25.45 68.30 -30.14
C THR A 158 -25.38 69.36 -29.06
N GLY A 159 -24.17 69.71 -28.58
CA GLY A 159 -23.97 70.64 -27.47
C GLY A 159 -24.45 70.10 -26.10
N ASN A 160 -24.85 68.82 -26.03
CA ASN A 160 -25.26 68.14 -24.81
C ASN A 160 -24.08 67.44 -24.15
N ILE A 161 -24.22 67.04 -22.88
CA ILE A 161 -23.22 66.19 -22.22
C ILE A 161 -23.14 64.86 -22.98
N LYS A 162 -21.94 64.42 -23.34
CA LYS A 162 -21.71 63.14 -24.03
C LYS A 162 -22.19 62.00 -23.14
N GLY A 163 -23.15 61.22 -23.65
CA GLY A 163 -23.71 60.05 -22.98
C GLY A 163 -23.11 58.75 -23.51
N TYR A 164 -23.03 57.74 -22.65
CA TYR A 164 -22.62 56.38 -23.01
C TYR A 164 -23.80 55.45 -22.79
N HIS A 165 -24.27 54.80 -23.84
CA HIS A 165 -25.27 53.72 -23.72
C HIS A 165 -24.53 52.40 -23.66
N LEU A 166 -24.70 51.68 -22.55
CA LEU A 166 -24.08 50.37 -22.35
C LEU A 166 -25.10 49.29 -22.70
N GLU A 167 -24.62 48.15 -23.21
CA GLU A 167 -25.48 47.01 -23.47
C GLU A 167 -26.12 46.49 -22.18
N SER A 168 -27.38 46.04 -22.27
CA SER A 168 -28.05 45.36 -21.17
C SER A 168 -27.30 44.10 -20.75
N TYR A 169 -27.38 43.75 -19.47
CA TYR A 169 -26.74 42.56 -18.92
C TYR A 169 -27.76 41.72 -18.15
N THR A 170 -27.69 40.40 -18.32
CA THR A 170 -28.56 39.47 -17.58
C THR A 170 -27.73 38.64 -16.63
N ALA A 171 -28.16 38.60 -15.37
CA ALA A 171 -27.66 37.66 -14.37
C ALA A 171 -28.78 36.70 -13.95
N HIS A 172 -28.40 35.60 -13.32
CA HIS A 172 -29.33 34.59 -12.81
C HIS A 172 -29.29 34.53 -11.29
N VAL A 173 -30.49 34.40 -10.71
CA VAL A 173 -30.69 34.11 -9.30
C VAL A 173 -31.46 32.80 -9.14
N SER A 174 -30.90 31.85 -8.39
CA SER A 174 -31.56 30.57 -8.08
C SER A 174 -31.96 30.49 -6.60
N PRO A 175 -33.12 29.91 -6.27
CA PRO A 175 -33.46 29.60 -4.89
C PRO A 175 -32.52 28.51 -4.35
N ASN A 176 -31.97 28.73 -3.15
CA ASN A 176 -31.19 27.71 -2.44
C ASN A 176 -32.09 26.96 -1.45
N VAL A 177 -32.60 25.81 -1.86
CA VAL A 177 -33.52 24.98 -1.05
C VAL A 177 -32.83 23.96 -0.16
N GLY A 178 -31.55 23.68 -0.42
CA GLY A 178 -30.79 22.66 0.31
C GLY A 178 -29.83 21.87 -0.59
N PHE A 179 -29.28 20.80 -0.04
CA PHE A 179 -28.49 19.81 -0.76
C PHE A 179 -28.63 18.42 -0.13
N PHE A 180 -28.57 17.38 -0.96
CA PHE A 180 -28.45 16.00 -0.51
C PHE A 180 -26.98 15.64 -0.24
N TYR A 181 -26.76 14.71 0.68
CA TYR A 181 -25.45 14.14 0.98
C TYR A 181 -25.59 12.65 1.31
N LEU A 182 -24.50 11.92 1.15
CA LEU A 182 -24.39 10.52 1.55
C LEU A 182 -23.70 10.43 2.90
N THR A 183 -24.03 9.40 3.69
CA THR A 183 -23.34 9.18 4.97
C THR A 183 -21.92 8.65 4.80
N GLU A 184 -21.62 8.10 3.63
CA GLU A 184 -20.34 7.52 3.25
C GLU A 184 -20.00 8.01 1.83
N ASP A 185 -18.74 8.34 1.57
CA ASP A 185 -18.29 8.82 0.25
C ASP A 185 -18.18 7.67 -0.76
N SER A 186 -17.92 6.46 -0.27
CA SER A 186 -17.77 5.24 -1.06
C SER A 186 -18.27 4.02 -0.29
N ILE A 187 -18.75 3.00 -1.01
CA ILE A 187 -19.05 1.69 -0.44
C ILE A 187 -18.25 0.59 -1.13
N CYS A 188 -17.75 -0.37 -0.35
CA CYS A 188 -17.15 -1.59 -0.87
C CYS A 188 -18.18 -2.73 -0.85
N MET A 189 -18.28 -3.46 -1.95
CA MET A 189 -19.28 -4.51 -2.16
C MET A 189 -18.64 -5.79 -2.68
N LYS A 190 -19.15 -6.93 -2.21
CA LYS A 190 -18.91 -8.22 -2.87
C LYS A 190 -19.84 -8.37 -4.07
N ASN A 191 -19.38 -9.11 -5.07
CA ASN A 191 -20.15 -9.46 -6.27
C ASN A 191 -20.91 -10.80 -6.15
N ASP A 192 -21.08 -11.30 -4.92
CA ASP A 192 -21.79 -12.55 -4.58
C ASP A 192 -23.30 -12.34 -4.31
N GLY A 193 -23.82 -11.13 -4.59
CA GLY A 193 -25.20 -10.75 -4.31
C GLY A 193 -25.44 -10.21 -2.91
N SER A 194 -24.40 -10.05 -2.09
CA SER A 194 -24.50 -9.39 -0.77
C SER A 194 -25.08 -7.97 -0.89
N VAL A 195 -25.91 -7.61 0.08
CA VAL A 195 -26.65 -6.35 0.11
C VAL A 195 -25.88 -5.30 0.90
N LYS A 196 -25.76 -4.08 0.37
CA LYS A 196 -25.24 -2.92 1.09
C LYS A 196 -26.27 -1.80 1.19
N LYS A 197 -26.29 -1.16 2.36
CA LYS A 197 -27.16 -0.02 2.66
C LYS A 197 -26.50 1.27 2.16
N VAL A 198 -27.29 2.10 1.49
CA VAL A 198 -26.94 3.46 1.11
C VAL A 198 -27.89 4.42 1.82
N SER A 199 -27.36 5.31 2.65
CA SER A 199 -28.18 6.27 3.40
C SER A 199 -28.10 7.65 2.77
N LEU A 200 -29.27 8.21 2.46
CA LEU A 200 -29.42 9.52 1.83
C LEU A 200 -29.85 10.56 2.87
N GLY A 201 -28.96 11.51 3.14
CA GLY A 201 -29.20 12.67 4.00
C GLY A 201 -29.57 13.93 3.21
N LEU A 202 -30.37 14.79 3.82
CA LEU A 202 -30.77 16.08 3.24
C LEU A 202 -30.43 17.19 4.23
N ARG A 203 -29.86 18.28 3.75
CA ARG A 203 -29.87 19.55 4.48
C ARG A 203 -30.75 20.53 3.72
N ASN A 204 -31.91 20.88 4.27
CA ASN A 204 -32.87 21.77 3.63
C ASN A 204 -32.96 23.13 4.34
N TYR A 205 -33.16 24.18 3.54
CA TYR A 205 -33.32 25.56 4.01
C TYR A 205 -34.76 26.06 3.90
N THR A 206 -35.63 25.28 3.26
CA THR A 206 -37.07 25.46 3.22
C THR A 206 -37.76 24.22 3.77
N SER A 207 -39.00 24.32 4.23
CA SER A 207 -39.81 23.16 4.62
C SER A 207 -40.08 22.29 3.40
N VAL A 208 -39.77 20.99 3.49
CA VAL A 208 -39.89 20.04 2.38
C VAL A 208 -41.08 19.12 2.62
N ARG A 209 -42.09 19.19 1.75
CA ARG A 209 -43.29 18.35 1.78
C ARG A 209 -43.16 17.10 0.90
N GLY A 210 -42.30 17.15 -0.11
CA GLY A 210 -42.10 16.05 -1.04
C GLY A 210 -40.78 16.18 -1.79
N MET A 211 -40.39 15.11 -2.47
CA MET A 211 -39.18 15.07 -3.27
C MET A 211 -39.42 14.21 -4.51
N GLU A 212 -38.83 14.61 -5.62
CA GLU A 212 -38.59 13.78 -6.78
C GLU A 212 -37.08 13.78 -7.07
N ALA A 213 -36.53 12.63 -7.45
CA ALA A 213 -35.13 12.50 -7.86
C ALA A 213 -34.95 11.30 -8.78
N VAL A 214 -33.90 11.31 -9.60
CA VAL A 214 -33.56 10.20 -10.49
C VAL A 214 -32.26 9.55 -10.03
N LEU A 215 -32.34 8.26 -9.71
CA LEU A 215 -31.22 7.40 -9.34
C LEU A 215 -30.70 6.66 -10.57
N SER A 216 -29.44 6.89 -10.88
CA SER A 216 -28.68 6.14 -11.89
C SER A 216 -27.80 5.11 -11.20
N LEU A 217 -27.93 3.84 -11.62
CA LEU A 217 -27.07 2.76 -11.17
C LEU A 217 -26.17 2.31 -12.34
N PRO A 218 -24.88 2.02 -12.09
CA PRO A 218 -23.98 1.50 -13.11
C PRO A 218 -24.34 0.06 -13.51
N GLU A 219 -23.83 -0.37 -14.65
CA GLU A 219 -24.01 -1.75 -15.13
C GLU A 219 -23.51 -2.75 -14.07
N GLY A 220 -24.31 -3.78 -13.82
CA GLY A 220 -24.01 -4.81 -12.83
C GLY A 220 -24.38 -4.43 -11.39
N LEU A 221 -24.86 -3.21 -11.11
CA LEU A 221 -25.42 -2.80 -9.82
C LEU A 221 -26.94 -2.68 -9.89
N SER A 222 -27.63 -3.19 -8.88
CA SER A 222 -29.11 -3.19 -8.83
C SER A 222 -29.62 -2.87 -7.42
N LEU A 223 -30.87 -2.39 -7.33
CA LEU A 223 -31.56 -2.24 -6.05
C LEU A 223 -31.96 -3.61 -5.49
N ASP A 224 -31.86 -3.79 -4.17
CA ASP A 224 -32.54 -4.90 -3.51
C ASP A 224 -34.04 -4.66 -3.48
N THR A 225 -34.81 -5.67 -3.81
CA THR A 225 -36.26 -5.58 -3.99
C THR A 225 -37.01 -6.49 -3.04
N GLU A 226 -38.21 -6.08 -2.67
CA GLU A 226 -39.21 -6.92 -2.03
C GLU A 226 -39.71 -8.03 -2.98
N ALA A 227 -40.48 -8.98 -2.46
CA ALA A 227 -41.05 -10.09 -3.24
C ALA A 227 -41.97 -9.63 -4.41
N ASN A 228 -42.50 -8.41 -4.34
CA ASN A 228 -43.31 -7.80 -5.40
C ASN A 228 -42.47 -7.02 -6.44
N GLY A 229 -41.14 -7.04 -6.33
CA GLY A 229 -40.22 -6.32 -7.23
C GLY A 229 -40.02 -4.85 -6.91
N ALA A 230 -40.68 -4.29 -5.89
CA ALA A 230 -40.45 -2.91 -5.47
C ALA A 230 -39.13 -2.79 -4.70
N PRO A 231 -38.33 -1.73 -4.90
CA PRO A 231 -37.12 -1.48 -4.11
C PRO A 231 -37.41 -1.40 -2.61
N LYS A 232 -36.49 -1.95 -1.80
CA LYS A 232 -36.55 -1.85 -0.35
C LYS A 232 -36.03 -0.49 0.09
N PHE A 233 -36.82 0.17 0.95
CA PHE A 233 -36.44 1.44 1.57
C PHE A 233 -36.51 1.33 3.09
N GLU A 234 -35.53 1.93 3.75
CA GLU A 234 -35.55 2.16 5.20
C GLU A 234 -35.84 3.64 5.46
N TYR A 235 -36.87 3.91 6.24
CA TYR A 235 -37.35 5.27 6.50
C TYR A 235 -36.55 5.91 7.64
N GLY A 236 -35.94 7.07 7.37
CA GLY A 236 -35.21 7.83 8.39
C GLY A 236 -36.16 8.53 9.36
N GLU A 237 -35.65 8.90 10.54
CA GLU A 237 -36.45 9.53 11.61
C GLU A 237 -37.10 10.86 11.21
N ARG A 238 -36.52 11.51 10.19
CA ARG A 238 -37.00 12.77 9.62
C ARG A 238 -38.28 12.62 8.83
N LEU A 239 -38.58 11.41 8.35
CA LEU A 239 -39.70 11.15 7.46
C LEU A 239 -40.97 10.87 8.29
N PRO A 240 -42.01 11.72 8.21
CA PRO A 240 -43.29 11.52 8.91
C PRO A 240 -44.03 10.27 8.45
N GLN A 241 -44.88 9.68 9.30
CA GLN A 241 -45.57 8.41 9.00
C GLN A 241 -46.50 8.44 7.77
N ASN A 242 -46.96 9.62 7.36
CA ASN A 242 -47.86 9.81 6.22
C ASN A 242 -47.15 10.09 4.90
N LEU A 243 -45.82 10.20 4.94
CA LEU A 243 -44.96 10.27 3.76
C LEU A 243 -44.46 8.87 3.42
N SER A 244 -44.48 8.52 2.14
CA SER A 244 -44.01 7.25 1.62
C SER A 244 -43.08 7.46 0.42
N ILE A 245 -42.16 6.51 0.24
CA ILE A 245 -41.26 6.50 -0.92
C ILE A 245 -41.83 5.53 -1.94
N SER A 246 -41.98 6.01 -3.15
CA SER A 246 -42.35 5.22 -4.32
C SER A 246 -41.24 5.30 -5.35
N SER A 247 -41.17 4.31 -6.23
CA SER A 247 -40.21 4.29 -7.31
C SER A 247 -40.81 3.75 -8.60
N SER A 248 -40.24 4.16 -9.71
CA SER A 248 -40.59 3.68 -11.05
C SER A 248 -39.34 3.67 -11.93
N ILE A 249 -39.28 2.73 -12.87
CA ILE A 249 -38.18 2.65 -13.82
C ILE A 249 -38.55 3.52 -15.03
N LEU A 250 -37.64 4.41 -15.42
CA LEU A 250 -37.77 5.26 -16.60
C LEU A 250 -37.44 4.47 -17.88
N GLU A 251 -37.81 5.00 -19.05
CA GLU A 251 -37.55 4.35 -20.34
C GLU A 251 -36.06 4.09 -20.61
N ASP A 252 -35.19 4.92 -20.02
CA ASP A 252 -33.73 4.81 -20.11
C ASP A 252 -33.12 3.84 -19.07
N GLY A 253 -33.95 3.18 -18.25
CA GLY A 253 -33.53 2.23 -17.22
C GLY A 253 -33.15 2.86 -15.88
N ARG A 254 -33.11 4.19 -15.75
CA ARG A 254 -32.87 4.85 -14.45
C ARG A 254 -34.09 4.72 -13.53
N THR A 255 -33.87 4.81 -12.23
CA THR A 255 -34.93 4.69 -11.23
C THR A 255 -35.37 6.07 -10.75
N LYS A 256 -36.60 6.46 -11.07
CA LYS A 256 -37.23 7.65 -10.50
C LYS A 256 -37.74 7.35 -9.09
N LEU A 257 -37.34 8.17 -8.13
CA LEU A 257 -37.74 8.12 -6.73
C LEU A 257 -38.67 9.28 -6.42
N VAL A 258 -39.79 9.01 -5.76
CA VAL A 258 -40.77 10.02 -5.35
C VAL A 258 -41.13 9.82 -3.89
N LEU A 259 -40.87 10.85 -3.07
CA LEU A 259 -41.34 10.98 -1.71
C LEU A 259 -42.61 11.84 -1.70
N SER A 260 -43.74 11.27 -1.28
CA SER A 260 -45.02 11.98 -1.25
C SER A 260 -45.92 11.47 -0.12
N GLY A 261 -46.92 12.25 0.26
CA GLY A 261 -47.86 11.90 1.34
C GLY A 261 -49.26 12.46 1.12
N LEU A 262 -50.23 11.94 1.87
CA LEU A 262 -51.65 12.32 1.76
C LEU A 262 -51.99 13.64 2.49
N THR A 263 -51.08 14.14 3.32
CA THR A 263 -51.25 15.34 4.17
C THR A 263 -50.32 16.46 3.72
N SER A 264 -50.32 17.57 4.46
CA SER A 264 -49.38 18.67 4.31
C SER A 264 -48.17 18.58 5.24
N ASP A 265 -47.89 17.41 5.80
CA ASP A 265 -46.75 17.24 6.70
C ASP A 265 -45.43 17.40 5.92
N THR A 266 -44.44 17.97 6.60
CA THR A 266 -43.11 18.23 6.05
C THR A 266 -42.07 17.40 6.78
N LEU A 267 -40.90 17.20 6.16
CA LEU A 267 -39.76 16.54 6.79
C LEU A 267 -39.41 17.22 8.12
N LYS A 268 -39.17 16.41 9.15
CA LYS A 268 -38.78 16.90 10.47
C LYS A 268 -37.33 17.37 10.46
N GLY A 269 -37.06 18.49 11.14
CA GLY A 269 -35.73 19.08 11.22
C GLY A 269 -35.20 19.57 9.86
N ASP A 270 -33.99 20.12 9.87
CA ASP A 270 -33.34 20.76 8.72
C ASP A 270 -32.12 20.00 8.20
N THR A 271 -31.66 18.96 8.92
CA THR A 271 -30.49 18.14 8.55
C THR A 271 -30.64 16.72 9.10
N GLY A 272 -30.16 15.73 8.34
CA GLY A 272 -30.11 14.32 8.75
C GLY A 272 -30.56 13.37 7.64
N VAL A 273 -30.43 12.06 7.91
CA VAL A 273 -30.87 10.97 7.01
C VAL A 273 -32.38 11.05 6.80
N VAL A 274 -32.81 11.05 5.53
CA VAL A 274 -34.22 11.04 5.15
C VAL A 274 -34.69 9.62 4.91
N PHE A 275 -33.91 8.84 4.16
CA PHE A 275 -34.16 7.42 3.93
C PHE A 275 -32.88 6.71 3.49
N SER A 276 -32.94 5.38 3.46
CA SER A 276 -31.89 4.54 2.90
C SER A 276 -32.48 3.59 1.89
N PHE A 277 -31.68 3.18 0.92
CA PHE A 277 -31.99 2.10 -0.01
C PHE A 277 -30.86 1.08 0.01
N PHE A 278 -31.11 -0.07 -0.60
CA PHE A 278 -30.19 -1.20 -0.56
C PHE A 278 -29.78 -1.57 -1.98
N VAL A 279 -28.50 -1.82 -2.18
CA VAL A 279 -27.93 -2.20 -3.48
C VAL A 279 -27.26 -3.57 -3.40
N LYS A 280 -27.17 -4.25 -4.55
CA LYS A 280 -26.46 -5.52 -4.75
C LYS A 280 -25.65 -5.46 -6.03
N ALA A 281 -24.42 -5.98 -5.97
CA ALA A 281 -23.56 -6.12 -7.14
C ALA A 281 -23.66 -7.55 -7.71
N SER A 282 -23.70 -7.65 -9.04
CA SER A 282 -23.63 -8.90 -9.78
C SER A 282 -22.19 -9.29 -10.10
N GLU A 283 -21.97 -10.53 -10.55
CA GLU A 283 -20.65 -11.02 -10.94
C GLU A 283 -19.98 -10.19 -12.05
N THR A 284 -20.77 -9.55 -12.92
CA THR A 284 -20.28 -8.69 -14.02
C THR A 284 -19.97 -7.26 -13.59
N PHE A 285 -20.14 -6.93 -12.30
CA PHE A 285 -19.86 -5.58 -11.80
C PHE A 285 -18.36 -5.26 -11.88
N GLN A 286 -18.03 -4.15 -12.52
CA GLN A 286 -16.65 -3.69 -12.73
C GLN A 286 -15.95 -3.32 -11.40
N GLU A 287 -14.63 -3.13 -11.46
CA GLU A 287 -13.79 -2.85 -10.29
C GLU A 287 -14.25 -1.62 -9.50
N VAL A 288 -14.50 -0.51 -10.20
CA VAL A 288 -14.99 0.75 -9.63
C VAL A 288 -16.05 1.33 -10.55
N ALA A 289 -17.16 1.78 -9.97
CA ALA A 289 -18.23 2.45 -10.69
C ALA A 289 -18.87 3.54 -9.84
N GLU A 290 -19.66 4.41 -10.47
CA GLU A 290 -20.40 5.46 -9.77
C GLU A 290 -21.90 5.18 -9.82
N LEU A 291 -22.57 5.29 -8.68
CA LEU A 291 -24.02 5.54 -8.65
C LEU A 291 -24.25 7.04 -8.44
N SER A 292 -25.39 7.54 -8.90
CA SER A 292 -25.69 8.95 -8.75
C SER A 292 -27.16 9.28 -8.60
N LEU A 293 -27.44 10.36 -7.88
CA LEU A 293 -28.76 10.97 -7.75
C LEU A 293 -28.73 12.36 -8.42
N ASP A 294 -29.57 12.57 -9.41
CA ASP A 294 -29.74 13.83 -10.14
C ASP A 294 -31.21 14.16 -10.39
N GLU A 295 -31.48 15.23 -11.16
CA GLU A 295 -32.82 15.71 -11.49
C GLU A 295 -33.70 15.90 -10.22
N ILE A 296 -33.11 16.52 -9.21
CA ILE A 296 -33.70 16.61 -7.87
C ILE A 296 -34.66 17.80 -7.80
N ILE A 297 -35.90 17.53 -7.41
CA ILE A 297 -36.95 18.53 -7.19
C ILE A 297 -37.48 18.37 -5.77
N LEU A 298 -37.48 19.45 -5.00
CA LEU A 298 -38.09 19.49 -3.67
C LEU A 298 -39.41 20.26 -3.74
N SER A 299 -40.44 19.73 -3.09
CA SER A 299 -41.71 20.43 -2.95
C SER A 299 -41.73 21.21 -1.63
N ASP A 300 -42.03 22.50 -1.68
CA ASP A 300 -42.20 23.34 -0.50
C ASP A 300 -43.52 23.05 0.25
N ASN A 301 -43.77 23.77 1.35
CA ASN A 301 -45.01 23.61 2.11
C ASN A 301 -46.28 23.98 1.31
N ALA A 302 -46.17 24.89 0.35
CA ALA A 302 -47.27 25.32 -0.52
C ALA A 302 -47.50 24.36 -1.71
N GLY A 303 -46.61 23.39 -1.93
CA GLY A 303 -46.68 22.42 -3.01
C GLY A 303 -45.95 22.86 -4.28
N HIS A 304 -45.17 23.93 -4.26
CA HIS A 304 -44.35 24.33 -5.41
C HIS A 304 -43.14 23.41 -5.53
N GLY A 305 -42.88 22.90 -6.73
CA GLY A 305 -41.66 22.15 -7.03
C GLY A 305 -40.51 23.10 -7.32
N ILE A 306 -39.39 22.92 -6.61
CA ILE A 306 -38.19 23.74 -6.73
C ILE A 306 -37.02 22.83 -7.08
N ASN A 307 -36.38 23.11 -8.22
CA ASN A 307 -35.20 22.37 -8.66
C ASN A 307 -34.05 22.61 -7.69
N MET A 308 -33.41 21.53 -7.26
CA MET A 308 -32.20 21.58 -6.46
C MET A 308 -31.00 21.40 -7.40
N GLU A 309 -30.10 22.39 -7.43
CA GLU A 309 -28.88 22.31 -8.23
C GLU A 309 -27.92 21.26 -7.67
N GLY A 310 -27.28 20.51 -8.57
CA GLY A 310 -26.23 19.56 -8.23
C GLY A 310 -26.56 18.11 -8.59
N LYS A 311 -25.51 17.29 -8.57
CA LYS A 311 -25.56 15.85 -8.75
C LYS A 311 -24.84 15.22 -7.57
N LEU A 312 -25.50 14.29 -6.89
CA LEU A 312 -24.87 13.50 -5.84
C LEU A 312 -24.28 12.24 -6.48
N VAL A 313 -23.03 11.92 -6.15
CA VAL A 313 -22.30 10.78 -6.70
C VAL A 313 -21.71 9.98 -5.55
N MET A 314 -21.71 8.67 -5.67
CA MET A 314 -21.00 7.75 -4.77
C MET A 314 -20.16 6.78 -5.57
N GLU A 315 -18.94 6.56 -5.10
CA GLU A 315 -18.12 5.48 -5.61
C GLU A 315 -18.56 4.13 -5.02
N VAL A 316 -18.69 3.13 -5.88
CA VAL A 316 -19.00 1.75 -5.52
C VAL A 316 -17.85 0.87 -6.00
N ILE A 317 -17.18 0.23 -5.04
CA ILE A 317 -15.96 -0.53 -5.28
C ILE A 317 -16.27 -2.03 -5.16
N ASN A 318 -15.91 -2.80 -6.18
CA ASN A 318 -15.95 -4.26 -6.13
C ASN A 318 -14.76 -4.77 -5.31
N SER A 319 -15.02 -5.22 -4.08
CA SER A 319 -13.95 -5.64 -3.17
C SER A 319 -13.22 -6.90 -3.62
N PHE A 320 -13.87 -7.75 -4.43
CA PHE A 320 -13.24 -8.94 -4.97
C PHE A 320 -12.14 -8.59 -5.98
N ILE A 321 -12.43 -7.66 -6.90
CA ILE A 321 -11.49 -7.27 -7.95
C ILE A 321 -10.43 -6.33 -7.38
N ALA A 322 -10.84 -5.29 -6.64
CA ALA A 322 -9.94 -4.24 -6.18
C ALA A 322 -8.98 -4.70 -5.07
N TYR A 323 -9.40 -5.64 -4.20
CA TYR A 323 -8.61 -6.02 -3.03
C TYR A 323 -8.31 -7.52 -2.98
N TYR A 324 -9.33 -8.38 -3.05
CA TYR A 324 -9.11 -9.82 -2.86
C TYR A 324 -8.22 -10.43 -3.94
N THR A 325 -8.42 -10.05 -5.20
CA THR A 325 -7.65 -10.58 -6.34
C THR A 325 -6.16 -10.22 -6.23
N PRO A 326 -5.75 -8.94 -6.05
CA PRO A 326 -4.34 -8.60 -5.85
C PRO A 326 -3.70 -9.23 -4.60
N ALA A 327 -4.45 -9.36 -3.50
CA ALA A 327 -3.97 -10.05 -2.30
C ALA A 327 -3.69 -11.54 -2.57
N ASN A 328 -4.62 -12.20 -3.27
CA ASN A 328 -4.47 -13.58 -3.70
C ASN A 328 -3.27 -13.75 -4.65
N ASP A 329 -3.05 -12.84 -5.59
CA ASP A 329 -1.91 -12.88 -6.51
C ASP A 329 -0.57 -12.77 -5.76
N SER A 330 -0.51 -11.94 -4.73
CA SER A 330 0.67 -11.83 -3.86
C SER A 330 0.98 -13.14 -3.13
N ILE A 331 -0.06 -13.81 -2.60
CA ILE A 331 0.07 -15.13 -1.95
C ILE A 331 0.51 -16.19 -2.96
N GLN A 332 -0.05 -16.20 -4.17
CA GLN A 332 0.36 -17.14 -5.21
C GLN A 332 1.81 -16.92 -5.63
N GLY A 333 2.24 -15.67 -5.74
CA GLY A 333 3.65 -15.34 -5.97
C GLY A 333 4.59 -15.91 -4.90
N LEU A 334 4.20 -15.83 -3.62
CA LEU A 334 4.95 -16.46 -2.53
C LEU A 334 4.97 -17.98 -2.65
N ARG A 335 3.84 -18.62 -2.97
CA ARG A 335 3.76 -20.09 -3.15
C ARG A 335 4.67 -20.58 -4.25
N THR A 336 4.65 -19.93 -5.42
CA THR A 336 5.54 -20.29 -6.53
C THR A 336 7.01 -20.16 -6.16
N ARG A 337 7.41 -19.10 -5.44
CA ARG A 337 8.79 -18.93 -4.98
C ARG A 337 9.17 -19.94 -3.91
N TYR A 338 8.26 -20.25 -2.99
CA TYR A 338 8.44 -21.30 -1.98
C TYR A 338 8.65 -22.68 -2.63
N GLU A 339 7.82 -23.05 -3.61
CA GLU A 339 7.94 -24.32 -4.33
C GLU A 339 9.29 -24.43 -5.07
N ALA A 340 9.70 -23.38 -5.78
CA ALA A 340 11.00 -23.31 -6.44
C ALA A 340 12.17 -23.40 -5.44
N ALA A 341 12.04 -22.76 -4.28
CA ALA A 341 13.03 -22.84 -3.21
C ALA A 341 13.16 -24.25 -2.62
N VAL A 342 12.03 -24.94 -2.40
CA VAL A 342 12.01 -26.34 -1.96
C VAL A 342 12.64 -27.26 -3.01
N GLU A 343 12.33 -27.07 -4.30
CA GLU A 343 12.96 -27.83 -5.38
C GLU A 343 14.49 -27.62 -5.43
N LYS A 344 14.93 -26.37 -5.25
CA LYS A 344 16.35 -26.04 -5.17
C LYS A 344 17.04 -26.72 -3.99
N ILE A 345 16.44 -26.68 -2.79
CA ILE A 345 16.95 -27.41 -1.61
C ILE A 345 17.05 -28.91 -1.90
N ASN A 346 16.01 -29.50 -2.48
CA ASN A 346 16.00 -30.93 -2.80
C ASN A 346 17.10 -31.35 -3.78
N THR A 347 17.51 -30.45 -4.66
CA THR A 347 18.49 -30.70 -5.72
C THR A 347 19.92 -30.37 -5.27
N GLU A 348 20.12 -29.21 -4.68
CA GLU A 348 21.44 -28.65 -4.37
C GLU A 348 21.88 -28.91 -2.92
N ALA A 349 20.96 -29.23 -2.00
CA ALA A 349 21.22 -29.54 -0.60
C ALA A 349 20.76 -30.98 -0.23
N ALA A 350 20.99 -31.92 -1.15
CA ALA A 350 20.41 -33.26 -1.12
C ALA A 350 20.76 -34.08 0.14
N ASP A 351 21.94 -33.88 0.74
CA ASP A 351 22.41 -34.65 1.90
C ASP A 351 21.87 -34.11 3.23
N VAL A 352 21.38 -32.87 3.24
CA VAL A 352 20.91 -32.18 4.45
C VAL A 352 19.42 -31.84 4.42
N LYS A 353 18.73 -32.09 3.31
CA LYS A 353 17.30 -31.76 3.13
C LYS A 353 16.38 -32.36 4.19
N ASP A 354 16.72 -33.55 4.69
CA ASP A 354 15.95 -34.30 5.70
C ASP A 354 16.39 -33.96 7.14
N SER A 355 17.35 -33.05 7.31
CA SER A 355 17.77 -32.59 8.63
C SER A 355 16.63 -31.83 9.30
N ALA A 356 16.52 -31.97 10.63
CA ALA A 356 15.48 -31.30 11.41
C ALA A 356 15.49 -29.77 11.21
N VAL A 357 16.67 -29.17 11.02
CA VAL A 357 16.82 -27.73 10.79
C VAL A 357 16.15 -27.31 9.47
N VAL A 358 16.46 -28.01 8.38
CA VAL A 358 15.91 -27.69 7.05
C VAL A 358 14.41 -27.98 7.00
N VAL A 359 13.97 -29.14 7.51
CA VAL A 359 12.55 -29.51 7.54
C VAL A 359 11.73 -28.50 8.35
N ASN A 360 12.21 -28.07 9.52
CA ASN A 360 11.51 -27.09 10.34
C ASN A 360 11.41 -25.73 9.64
N ALA A 361 12.49 -25.26 8.98
CA ALA A 361 12.48 -23.99 8.25
C ALA A 361 11.48 -24.02 7.07
N VAL A 362 11.47 -25.11 6.29
CA VAL A 362 10.53 -25.33 5.19
C VAL A 362 9.08 -25.34 5.68
N GLN A 363 8.80 -25.99 6.82
CA GLN A 363 7.48 -26.06 7.41
C GLN A 363 7.02 -24.73 8.02
N GLU A 364 7.93 -23.96 8.62
CA GLU A 364 7.63 -22.64 9.19
C GLU A 364 7.17 -21.68 8.09
N VAL A 365 7.90 -21.62 6.97
CA VAL A 365 7.54 -20.77 5.83
C VAL A 365 6.20 -21.18 5.23
N ALA A 366 5.95 -22.48 5.06
CA ALA A 366 4.67 -22.99 4.57
C ALA A 366 3.49 -22.56 5.45
N THR A 367 3.64 -22.70 6.78
CA THR A 367 2.64 -22.29 7.77
C THR A 367 2.35 -20.79 7.66
N ARG A 368 3.39 -19.94 7.55
CA ARG A 368 3.21 -18.49 7.41
C ARG A 368 2.48 -18.08 6.14
N ILE A 369 2.70 -18.78 5.02
CA ILE A 369 1.95 -18.54 3.77
C ILE A 369 0.47 -18.92 3.96
N GLU A 370 0.18 -20.00 4.66
CA GLU A 370 -1.19 -20.44 4.93
C GLU A 370 -1.92 -19.51 5.91
N ASP A 371 -1.24 -19.07 6.97
CA ASP A 371 -1.79 -18.08 7.91
C ASP A 371 -2.13 -16.77 7.20
N LEU A 372 -1.27 -16.31 6.29
CA LEU A 372 -1.54 -15.13 5.45
C LEU A 372 -2.76 -15.34 4.55
N ARG A 373 -2.85 -16.49 3.88
CA ARG A 373 -4.03 -16.87 3.06
C ARG A 373 -5.31 -16.79 3.88
N LYS A 374 -5.32 -17.44 5.04
CA LYS A 374 -6.46 -17.45 5.95
C LYS A 374 -6.83 -16.04 6.40
N SER A 375 -5.85 -15.21 6.74
CA SER A 375 -6.10 -13.81 7.15
C SER A 375 -6.78 -13.00 6.05
N VAL A 376 -6.34 -13.15 4.79
CA VAL A 376 -6.96 -12.50 3.63
C VAL A 376 -8.39 -12.98 3.42
N ASP A 377 -8.61 -14.30 3.46
CA ASP A 377 -9.94 -14.90 3.25
C ASP A 377 -10.93 -14.48 4.34
N GLU A 378 -10.50 -14.46 5.61
CA GLU A 378 -11.32 -14.01 6.74
C GLU A 378 -11.64 -12.51 6.65
N ALA A 379 -10.66 -11.67 6.31
CA ALA A 379 -10.87 -10.23 6.14
C ALA A 379 -11.85 -9.94 4.98
N TYR A 380 -11.76 -10.70 3.88
CA TYR A 380 -12.69 -10.58 2.76
C TYR A 380 -14.09 -11.05 3.14
N ALA A 381 -14.21 -12.20 3.79
CA ALA A 381 -15.49 -12.74 4.27
C ALA A 381 -16.19 -11.77 5.22
N ASN A 382 -15.43 -11.11 6.11
CA ASN A 382 -15.94 -10.13 7.06
C ASN A 382 -16.11 -8.71 6.50
N GLU A 383 -15.81 -8.49 5.22
CA GLU A 383 -15.90 -7.19 4.53
C GLU A 383 -15.02 -6.09 5.15
N THR A 384 -13.97 -6.50 5.85
CA THR A 384 -12.98 -5.59 6.45
C THR A 384 -11.75 -5.42 5.57
N LEU A 385 -11.51 -6.32 4.61
CA LEU A 385 -10.32 -6.31 3.76
C LEU A 385 -10.00 -4.94 3.14
N PRO A 386 -10.95 -4.16 2.58
CA PRO A 386 -10.64 -2.82 2.05
C PRO A 386 -10.04 -1.86 3.08
N VAL A 387 -10.40 -2.02 4.36
CA VAL A 387 -9.97 -1.14 5.46
C VAL A 387 -8.60 -1.56 6.00
N ILE A 388 -8.35 -2.87 6.08
CA ILE A 388 -7.12 -3.44 6.67
C ILE A 388 -6.18 -4.06 5.63
N TYR A 389 -6.32 -3.66 4.37
CA TYR A 389 -5.62 -4.28 3.23
C TYR A 389 -4.10 -4.33 3.43
N ASP A 390 -3.49 -3.19 3.74
CA ASP A 390 -2.06 -3.05 3.95
C ASP A 390 -1.57 -3.82 5.20
N GLU A 391 -2.39 -3.85 6.26
CA GLU A 391 -2.09 -4.58 7.49
C GLU A 391 -2.07 -6.10 7.24
N VAL A 392 -3.08 -6.61 6.53
CA VAL A 392 -3.19 -8.03 6.20
C VAL A 392 -2.04 -8.47 5.29
N LEU A 393 -1.60 -7.62 4.36
CA LEU A 393 -0.50 -7.95 3.45
C LEU A 393 0.91 -7.61 3.97
N ALA A 394 1.03 -6.94 5.12
CA ALA A 394 2.32 -6.63 5.74
C ALA A 394 3.28 -7.84 5.86
N PRO A 395 2.82 -9.07 6.14
CA PRO A 395 3.72 -10.24 6.25
C PRO A 395 4.42 -10.63 4.95
N VAL A 396 3.93 -10.22 3.77
CA VAL A 396 4.43 -10.70 2.45
C VAL A 396 5.95 -10.57 2.32
N VAL A 397 6.50 -9.40 2.63
CA VAL A 397 7.96 -9.13 2.51
C VAL A 397 8.77 -10.00 3.47
N SER A 398 8.27 -10.19 4.70
CA SER A 398 8.94 -10.99 5.71
C SER A 398 8.93 -12.49 5.38
N ILE A 399 7.88 -12.96 4.70
CA ILE A 399 7.78 -14.35 4.23
C ILE A 399 8.73 -14.55 3.06
N ASP A 400 8.78 -13.60 2.12
CA ASP A 400 9.71 -13.63 1.00
C ASP A 400 11.17 -13.72 1.45
N THR A 401 11.53 -12.91 2.44
CA THR A 401 12.86 -12.95 3.08
C THR A 401 13.15 -14.31 3.71
N ALA A 402 12.16 -14.94 4.35
CA ALA A 402 12.32 -16.26 4.96
C ALA A 402 12.47 -17.38 3.91
N ILE A 403 11.79 -17.27 2.76
CA ILE A 403 11.97 -18.19 1.61
C ILE A 403 13.42 -18.14 1.12
N VAL A 404 14.00 -16.96 0.98
CA VAL A 404 15.43 -16.84 0.58
C VAL A 404 16.33 -17.42 1.65
N LYS A 405 16.11 -17.04 2.91
CA LYS A 405 16.95 -17.48 4.03
C LYS A 405 16.98 -19.00 4.19
N MET A 406 15.85 -19.69 4.06
CA MET A 406 15.82 -21.15 4.21
C MET A 406 16.67 -21.87 3.14
N VAL A 407 16.77 -21.31 1.93
CA VAL A 407 17.63 -21.84 0.87
C VAL A 407 19.09 -21.60 1.22
N ASP A 408 19.44 -20.36 1.58
CA ASP A 408 20.82 -20.00 1.91
C ASP A 408 21.36 -20.84 3.09
N ASP A 409 20.56 -21.01 4.14
CA ASP A 409 20.92 -21.82 5.30
C ASP A 409 21.10 -23.31 4.91
N ALA A 410 20.21 -23.87 4.07
CA ALA A 410 20.31 -25.24 3.62
C ALA A 410 21.55 -25.48 2.75
N LEU A 411 21.87 -24.56 1.85
CA LEU A 411 23.08 -24.63 1.02
C LEU A 411 24.36 -24.49 1.86
N ALA A 412 24.35 -23.63 2.88
CA ALA A 412 25.47 -23.50 3.80
C ALA A 412 25.69 -24.79 4.61
N LEU A 413 24.61 -25.43 5.08
CA LEU A 413 24.68 -26.73 5.75
C LEU A 413 25.21 -27.83 4.82
N GLN A 414 24.76 -27.86 3.56
CA GLN A 414 25.27 -28.80 2.57
C GLN A 414 26.78 -28.61 2.36
N ALA A 415 27.23 -27.38 2.18
CA ALA A 415 28.65 -27.08 2.00
C ALA A 415 29.49 -27.51 3.21
N ALA A 416 28.99 -27.27 4.43
CA ALA A 416 29.66 -27.72 5.66
C ALA A 416 29.74 -29.26 5.74
N LYS A 417 28.67 -29.97 5.36
CA LYS A 417 28.65 -31.43 5.34
C LYS A 417 29.66 -32.00 4.33
N VAL A 418 29.70 -31.46 3.12
CA VAL A 418 30.66 -31.86 2.08
C VAL A 418 32.10 -31.63 2.55
N ALA A 419 32.40 -30.45 3.09
CA ALA A 419 33.74 -30.14 3.60
C ALA A 419 34.15 -31.06 4.75
N ASN A 420 33.21 -31.40 5.63
CA ASN A 420 33.44 -32.32 6.74
C ASN A 420 33.72 -33.76 6.26
N ASP A 421 33.00 -34.22 5.23
CA ASP A 421 33.20 -35.54 4.62
C ASP A 421 34.56 -35.65 3.93
N GLU A 422 34.92 -34.64 3.13
CA GLU A 422 36.22 -34.57 2.45
C GLU A 422 37.38 -34.51 3.46
N ALA A 423 37.25 -33.70 4.50
CA ALA A 423 38.25 -33.59 5.55
C ALA A 423 38.40 -34.90 6.33
N PHE A 424 37.31 -35.60 6.65
CA PHE A 424 37.35 -36.89 7.33
C PHE A 424 38.06 -37.96 6.52
N VAL A 425 37.78 -38.05 5.21
CA VAL A 425 38.48 -39.00 4.31
C VAL A 425 39.98 -38.73 4.33
N ARG A 426 40.40 -37.49 4.11
CA ARG A 426 41.83 -37.11 4.11
C ARG A 426 42.50 -37.41 5.45
N LEU A 427 41.91 -36.98 6.57
CA LEU A 427 42.51 -37.18 7.90
C LEU A 427 42.58 -38.68 8.26
N THR A 428 41.60 -39.48 7.84
CA THR A 428 41.62 -40.93 8.01
C THR A 428 42.77 -41.57 7.21
N GLU A 429 43.05 -41.08 6.00
CA GLU A 429 44.21 -41.52 5.21
C GLU A 429 45.54 -41.14 5.88
N GLU A 430 45.66 -39.92 6.42
CA GLU A 430 46.85 -39.46 7.15
C GLU A 430 47.11 -40.31 8.40
N ILE A 431 46.06 -40.62 9.18
CA ILE A 431 46.13 -41.54 10.33
C ILE A 431 46.55 -42.94 9.87
N GLY A 432 46.00 -43.43 8.77
CA GLY A 432 46.39 -44.71 8.17
C GLY A 432 47.87 -44.76 7.78
N ALA A 433 48.44 -43.64 7.31
CA ALA A 433 49.86 -43.53 7.02
C ALA A 433 50.72 -43.59 8.29
N LEU A 434 50.29 -42.97 9.39
CA LEU A 434 50.96 -43.09 10.70
C LEU A 434 50.91 -44.52 11.23
N GLN A 435 49.76 -45.18 11.13
CA GLN A 435 49.61 -46.58 11.50
C GLN A 435 50.58 -47.47 10.71
N ALA A 436 50.68 -47.27 9.39
CA ALA A 436 51.60 -48.02 8.55
C ALA A 436 53.08 -47.79 8.92
N LYS A 437 53.46 -46.56 9.32
CA LYS A 437 54.81 -46.27 9.83
C LYS A 437 55.08 -47.01 11.14
N LEU A 438 54.14 -47.00 12.09
CA LEU A 438 54.27 -47.71 13.36
C LEU A 438 54.36 -49.24 13.15
N ASP A 439 53.53 -49.80 12.27
CA ASP A 439 53.53 -51.22 11.93
C ASP A 439 54.84 -51.66 11.25
N ALA A 440 55.38 -50.81 10.35
CA ALA A 440 56.68 -51.05 9.72
C ALA A 440 57.83 -50.99 10.75
N ALA A 441 57.77 -50.02 11.66
CA ALA A 441 58.75 -49.89 12.74
C ALA A 441 58.72 -51.12 13.67
N LYS A 442 57.53 -51.53 14.09
CA LYS A 442 57.30 -52.75 14.87
C LYS A 442 57.83 -53.98 14.15
N THR A 443 57.52 -54.14 12.86
CA THR A 443 58.01 -55.27 12.04
C THR A 443 59.54 -55.29 12.02
N THR A 444 60.18 -54.15 11.82
CA THR A 444 61.65 -54.01 11.83
C THR A 444 62.22 -54.43 13.19
N ILE A 445 61.65 -53.93 14.29
CA ILE A 445 62.08 -54.28 15.65
C ILE A 445 61.92 -55.78 15.94
N GLU A 446 60.80 -56.38 15.56
CA GLU A 446 60.51 -57.80 15.80
C GLU A 446 61.37 -58.74 14.94
N THR A 447 61.77 -58.31 13.74
CA THR A 447 62.50 -59.15 12.78
C THR A 447 64.01 -58.94 12.85
N ASP A 448 64.47 -57.70 12.72
CA ASP A 448 65.89 -57.35 12.62
C ASP A 448 66.53 -57.17 14.00
N TYR A 449 65.74 -56.78 15.02
CA TYR A 449 66.19 -56.55 16.39
C TYR A 449 65.53 -57.51 17.41
N ALA A 450 65.21 -58.73 16.99
CA ALA A 450 64.41 -59.71 17.73
C ALA A 450 64.92 -60.02 19.16
N GLU A 451 66.22 -59.84 19.43
CA GLU A 451 66.84 -60.05 20.76
C GLU A 451 66.35 -59.05 21.81
N VAL A 452 66.09 -57.81 21.37
CA VAL A 452 65.77 -56.66 22.24
C VAL A 452 64.34 -56.17 22.05
N ALA A 453 63.62 -56.68 21.04
CA ALA A 453 62.24 -56.30 20.71
C ALA A 453 61.28 -56.23 21.91
N GLY A 454 61.40 -57.18 22.86
CA GLY A 454 60.56 -57.21 24.06
C GLY A 454 60.63 -55.93 24.91
N GLN A 455 61.76 -55.22 24.89
CA GLN A 455 61.96 -53.97 25.64
C GLN A 455 61.08 -52.82 25.12
N PHE A 456 60.80 -52.80 23.81
CA PHE A 456 60.07 -51.72 23.14
C PHE A 456 58.57 -51.96 23.01
N THR A 457 58.07 -53.09 23.53
CA THR A 457 56.63 -53.44 23.48
C THR A 457 55.75 -52.35 24.11
N ALA A 458 56.18 -51.78 25.23
CA ALA A 458 55.43 -50.74 25.94
C ALA A 458 55.43 -49.42 25.17
N ASP A 459 56.56 -49.04 24.57
CA ASP A 459 56.68 -47.79 23.79
C ASP A 459 55.86 -47.87 22.49
N ILE A 460 55.89 -49.02 21.79
CA ILE A 460 55.05 -49.27 20.62
C ILE A 460 53.56 -49.23 21.00
N ALA A 461 53.19 -49.80 22.16
CA ALA A 461 51.82 -49.76 22.63
C ALA A 461 51.36 -48.34 22.99
N ALA A 462 52.24 -47.52 23.58
CA ALA A 462 51.93 -46.12 23.88
C ALA A 462 51.72 -45.31 22.59
N LEU A 463 52.58 -45.49 21.57
CA LEU A 463 52.40 -44.85 20.26
C LEU A 463 51.12 -45.30 19.56
N GLN A 464 50.73 -46.57 19.72
CA GLN A 464 49.45 -47.07 19.21
C GLN A 464 48.27 -46.37 19.91
N GLU A 465 48.33 -46.22 21.23
CA GLU A 465 47.29 -45.52 22.00
C GLU A 465 47.14 -44.05 21.58
N ASP A 466 48.25 -43.37 21.29
CA ASP A 466 48.24 -42.01 20.77
C ASP A 466 47.56 -41.93 19.37
N ILE A 467 47.87 -42.86 18.46
CA ILE A 467 47.21 -42.95 17.14
C ILE A 467 45.71 -43.21 17.29
N ASP A 468 45.33 -44.15 18.17
CA ASP A 468 43.93 -44.49 18.45
C ASP A 468 43.18 -43.29 19.04
N SER A 469 43.84 -42.50 19.89
CA SER A 469 43.28 -41.27 20.47
C SER A 469 42.96 -40.24 19.39
N ILE A 470 43.92 -39.94 18.49
CA ILE A 470 43.70 -39.02 17.35
C ILE A 470 42.57 -39.51 16.45
N SER A 471 42.53 -40.81 16.17
CA SER A 471 41.46 -41.44 15.37
C SER A 471 40.07 -41.23 15.97
N ASN A 472 39.95 -41.41 17.29
CA ASN A 472 38.69 -41.17 17.99
C ASN A 472 38.31 -39.68 18.02
N GLU A 473 39.28 -38.78 18.17
CA GLU A 473 39.03 -37.34 18.13
C GLU A 473 38.52 -36.89 16.75
N VAL A 474 39.19 -37.30 15.67
CA VAL A 474 38.78 -37.00 14.29
C VAL A 474 37.38 -37.54 14.01
N LYS A 475 37.08 -38.77 14.47
CA LYS A 475 35.74 -39.35 14.34
C LYS A 475 34.68 -38.56 15.11
N GLY A 476 34.98 -38.13 16.34
CA GLY A 476 34.07 -37.30 17.14
C GLY A 476 33.77 -35.97 16.46
N LEU A 477 34.79 -35.27 15.95
CA LEU A 477 34.61 -34.01 15.22
C LEU A 477 33.82 -34.20 13.91
N TYR A 478 34.02 -35.32 13.22
CA TYR A 478 33.26 -35.68 12.03
C TYR A 478 31.78 -35.86 12.33
N GLU A 479 31.44 -36.60 13.40
CA GLU A 479 30.05 -36.82 13.83
C GLU A 479 29.36 -35.50 14.22
N GLU A 480 30.11 -34.51 14.69
CA GLU A 480 29.62 -33.16 15.01
C GLU A 480 29.63 -32.18 13.81
N VAL A 481 30.06 -32.61 12.62
CA VAL A 481 30.21 -31.79 11.41
C VAL A 481 31.13 -30.57 11.64
N LYS A 482 32.25 -30.78 12.33
CA LYS A 482 33.23 -29.74 12.68
C LYS A 482 34.52 -29.79 11.88
N LEU A 483 34.73 -30.82 11.06
CA LEU A 483 35.91 -30.89 10.22
C LEU A 483 35.78 -29.94 9.03
N THR A 484 36.90 -29.35 8.66
CA THR A 484 37.01 -28.43 7.52
C THR A 484 38.28 -28.74 6.73
N ALA A 485 38.45 -28.10 5.57
CA ALA A 485 39.68 -28.22 4.79
C ALA A 485 40.95 -27.84 5.58
N GLU A 486 40.82 -26.99 6.60
CA GLU A 486 41.91 -26.53 7.46
C GLU A 486 42.18 -27.46 8.66
N SER A 487 41.31 -28.43 8.94
CA SER A 487 41.54 -29.41 10.01
C SER A 487 42.80 -30.23 9.73
N GLN A 488 43.60 -30.53 10.75
CA GLN A 488 44.86 -31.29 10.63
C GLN A 488 45.02 -32.19 11.85
N ILE A 489 45.72 -33.32 11.68
CA ILE A 489 46.20 -34.13 12.82
C ILE A 489 47.56 -33.60 13.29
N ASP A 490 47.80 -33.62 14.60
CA ASP A 490 49.16 -33.40 15.13
C ASP A 490 49.93 -34.72 15.14
N ALA A 491 50.65 -34.98 14.05
CA ALA A 491 51.46 -36.19 13.89
C ALA A 491 52.86 -36.07 14.50
N THR A 492 53.30 -34.88 14.91
CA THR A 492 54.72 -34.56 15.12
C THR A 492 55.35 -35.42 16.22
N ALA A 493 54.66 -35.54 17.35
CA ALA A 493 55.14 -36.30 18.50
C ALA A 493 55.17 -37.81 18.21
N ILE A 494 54.18 -38.31 17.46
CA ILE A 494 54.08 -39.72 17.08
C ILE A 494 55.18 -40.08 16.10
N GLU A 495 55.41 -39.27 15.06
CA GLU A 495 56.49 -39.50 14.09
C GLU A 495 57.87 -39.49 14.77
N ALA A 496 58.13 -38.49 15.61
CA ALA A 496 59.37 -38.43 16.39
C ALA A 496 59.51 -39.61 17.35
N GLY A 497 58.40 -40.06 17.95
CA GLY A 497 58.35 -41.23 18.82
C GLY A 497 58.66 -42.53 18.07
N ILE A 498 58.13 -42.71 16.85
CA ILE A 498 58.42 -43.85 15.98
C ILE A 498 59.90 -43.85 15.57
N GLU A 499 60.45 -42.71 15.15
CA GLU A 499 61.88 -42.60 14.80
C GLU A 499 62.77 -42.91 16.01
N LYS A 500 62.40 -42.39 17.18
CA LYS A 500 63.14 -42.64 18.42
C LYS A 500 63.09 -44.10 18.85
N VAL A 501 61.93 -44.75 18.82
CA VAL A 501 61.82 -46.16 19.24
C VAL A 501 62.62 -47.07 18.30
N LEU A 502 62.68 -46.74 17.02
CA LEU A 502 63.55 -47.41 16.05
C LEU A 502 65.04 -47.21 16.33
N ALA A 503 65.47 -45.97 16.60
CA ALA A 503 66.86 -45.64 16.90
C ALA A 503 67.33 -46.28 18.21
N ASP A 504 66.51 -46.20 19.26
CA ASP A 504 66.78 -46.80 20.57
C ASP A 504 66.86 -48.34 20.43
N ALA A 505 66.01 -48.95 19.59
CA ALA A 505 66.09 -50.39 19.30
C ALA A 505 67.35 -50.81 18.55
N GLU A 506 67.79 -50.01 17.57
CA GLU A 506 69.05 -50.25 16.86
C GLU A 506 70.25 -50.13 17.81
N GLU A 507 70.27 -49.12 18.70
CA GLU A 507 71.35 -48.95 19.69
C GLU A 507 71.36 -50.09 20.72
N ALA A 508 70.19 -50.48 21.24
CA ALA A 508 70.06 -51.62 22.14
C ALA A 508 70.54 -52.93 21.47
N HIS A 509 70.23 -53.12 20.19
CA HIS A 509 70.72 -54.26 19.42
C HIS A 509 72.25 -54.24 19.29
N LYS A 510 72.86 -53.08 18.98
CA LYS A 510 74.32 -52.88 18.90
C LYS A 510 75.03 -53.15 20.24
N GLY A 511 74.38 -52.82 21.35
CA GLY A 511 74.87 -53.08 22.71
C GLY A 511 74.69 -54.53 23.18
N SER A 512 74.00 -55.38 22.41
CA SER A 512 73.77 -56.78 22.79
C SER A 512 75.06 -57.61 22.71
N SER A 513 75.16 -58.63 23.58
CA SER A 513 76.35 -59.50 23.69
C SER A 513 76.71 -60.27 22.41
N ILE A 514 75.80 -60.30 21.44
CA ILE A 514 75.92 -61.05 20.19
C ILE A 514 76.26 -60.18 18.98
N TYR A 515 76.11 -58.86 19.09
CA TYR A 515 76.31 -57.94 17.98
C TYR A 515 77.77 -57.93 17.51
N GLY A 516 77.98 -57.99 16.19
CA GLY A 516 79.30 -58.03 15.57
C GLY A 516 80.09 -59.33 15.76
N VAL A 517 79.55 -60.33 16.47
CA VAL A 517 80.20 -61.64 16.66
C VAL A 517 80.11 -62.43 15.36
N LYS A 518 81.24 -62.69 14.72
CA LYS A 518 81.33 -63.43 13.46
C LYS A 518 81.96 -64.80 13.65
N ASN A 519 81.52 -65.79 12.87
CA ASN A 519 82.25 -67.03 12.72
C ASN A 519 83.50 -66.82 11.85
N ALA A 520 84.36 -67.85 11.74
CA ALA A 520 85.60 -67.79 10.96
C ALA A 520 85.39 -67.49 9.46
N ASN A 521 84.17 -67.64 8.94
CA ASN A 521 83.80 -67.36 7.55
C ASN A 521 83.18 -65.97 7.38
N GLY A 522 83.13 -65.16 8.43
CA GLY A 522 82.55 -63.82 8.41
C GLY A 522 81.03 -63.78 8.56
N ALA A 523 80.34 -64.91 8.78
CA ALA A 523 78.90 -64.93 9.03
C ALA A 523 78.58 -64.52 10.47
N GLU A 524 77.54 -63.70 10.64
CA GLU A 524 77.18 -63.04 11.89
C GLU A 524 76.37 -63.96 12.80
N LEU A 525 76.56 -63.84 14.11
CA LEU A 525 75.82 -64.59 15.12
C LEU A 525 74.38 -64.07 15.17
N THR A 526 73.43 -64.91 14.78
CA THR A 526 71.99 -64.58 14.71
C THR A 526 71.20 -65.04 15.93
N GLY A 527 71.83 -65.79 16.85
CA GLY A 527 71.20 -66.11 18.12
C GLY A 527 71.99 -67.11 18.95
N ILE A 528 71.77 -67.07 20.26
CA ILE A 528 72.29 -68.05 21.22
C ILE A 528 71.08 -68.80 21.79
N TYR A 529 71.16 -70.12 21.82
CA TYR A 529 70.13 -70.99 22.38
C TYR A 529 70.74 -71.91 23.42
N THR A 530 69.99 -72.25 24.46
CA THR A 530 70.35 -73.33 25.37
C THR A 530 70.18 -74.69 24.69
N VAL A 531 70.70 -75.76 25.28
CA VAL A 531 70.61 -77.12 24.72
C VAL A 531 69.16 -77.62 24.59
N ASP A 532 68.24 -77.11 25.41
CA ASP A 532 66.79 -77.34 25.36
C ASP A 532 66.07 -76.45 24.33
N GLY A 533 66.81 -75.66 23.54
CA GLY A 533 66.27 -74.87 22.42
C GLY A 533 65.69 -73.52 22.82
N ARG A 534 65.85 -73.08 24.08
CA ARG A 534 65.42 -71.74 24.50
C ARG A 534 66.45 -70.71 24.06
N ARG A 535 66.02 -69.67 23.35
CA ARG A 535 66.91 -68.54 23.02
C ARG A 535 67.30 -67.81 24.31
N VAL A 536 68.56 -67.39 24.41
CA VAL A 536 69.12 -66.63 25.53
C VAL A 536 69.88 -65.43 24.99
N ALA A 537 69.74 -64.29 25.67
CA ALA A 537 70.33 -63.02 25.25
C ALA A 537 71.86 -62.97 25.44
N GLU A 538 72.39 -63.82 26.32
CA GLU A 538 73.81 -63.98 26.55
C GLU A 538 74.18 -65.47 26.67
N PRO A 539 75.43 -65.84 26.38
CA PRO A 539 75.90 -67.19 26.60
C PRO A 539 75.83 -67.54 28.10
N VAL A 540 75.02 -68.54 28.45
CA VAL A 540 74.82 -68.94 29.85
C VAL A 540 76.02 -69.75 30.33
N LYS A 541 76.70 -69.26 31.37
CA LYS A 541 77.84 -69.93 32.00
C LYS A 541 77.45 -71.26 32.64
N GLY A 542 78.36 -72.22 32.62
CA GLY A 542 78.18 -73.56 33.19
C GLY A 542 77.44 -74.55 32.28
N GLN A 543 77.00 -74.15 31.09
CA GLN A 543 76.29 -75.01 30.14
C GLN A 543 76.73 -74.83 28.67
N VAL A 544 76.28 -75.76 27.83
CA VAL A 544 76.45 -75.68 26.37
C VAL A 544 75.43 -74.70 25.81
N ASN A 545 75.92 -73.72 25.08
CA ASN A 545 75.13 -72.75 24.33
C ASN A 545 75.27 -73.07 22.83
N ILE A 546 74.18 -72.94 22.09
CA ILE A 546 74.06 -73.20 20.67
C ILE A 546 74.03 -71.84 19.97
N PHE A 547 75.11 -71.51 19.29
CA PHE A 547 75.29 -70.28 18.54
C PHE A 547 74.87 -70.55 17.10
N LYS A 548 73.84 -69.85 16.63
CA LYS A 548 73.35 -69.93 15.25
C LYS A 548 73.89 -68.73 14.47
N TYR A 549 74.44 -68.96 13.29
CA TYR A 549 75.01 -67.90 12.44
C TYR A 549 74.15 -67.64 11.19
N SER A 550 74.35 -66.50 10.53
CA SER A 550 73.55 -66.02 9.39
C SER A 550 73.69 -66.90 8.13
N ASP A 551 74.77 -67.66 8.01
CA ASP A 551 74.99 -68.65 6.96
C ASP A 551 74.26 -69.99 7.21
N GLY A 552 73.46 -70.07 8.28
CA GLY A 552 72.76 -71.28 8.70
C GLY A 552 73.63 -72.24 9.52
N THR A 553 74.91 -71.93 9.74
CA THR A 553 75.82 -72.75 10.55
C THR A 553 75.43 -72.67 12.02
N VAL A 554 75.45 -73.81 12.70
CA VAL A 554 75.19 -73.90 14.14
C VAL A 554 76.43 -74.45 14.86
N LYS A 555 76.92 -73.77 15.90
CA LYS A 555 78.05 -74.22 16.72
C LYS A 555 77.68 -74.29 18.18
N LYS A 556 78.18 -75.32 18.85
CA LYS A 556 77.99 -75.53 20.29
C LYS A 556 79.21 -75.05 21.05
N PHE A 557 79.02 -74.09 21.96
CA PHE A 557 80.06 -73.54 22.81
C PHE A 557 79.72 -73.82 24.27
N TYR A 558 80.61 -74.52 24.97
CA TYR A 558 80.51 -74.63 26.42
C TYR A 558 81.11 -73.37 27.04
N MET A 559 80.29 -72.58 27.71
CA MET A 559 80.74 -71.37 28.37
C MET A 559 81.17 -71.72 29.79
N LYS A 560 82.47 -71.67 30.04
CA LYS A 560 83.05 -71.95 31.35
C LYS A 560 82.63 -70.93 32.41
#